data_AF-A0A8F2ZXA2-F1
#
_entry.id   AF-A0A8F2ZXA2-F1
#
_cell.length_a   1.000
_cell.length_b   1.000
_cell.length_c   1.000
_cell.angle_alpha   90.00
_cell.angle_beta   90.00
_cell.angle_gamma   90.00
#
_symmetry.space_group_name_H-M   'P 1'
#
loop_
_entity.id
_entity.type
_entity.pdbx_description
1 polymer ?
#
loop_
_entity_poly.entity_id
_entity_poly.type
_entity_poly.pdbx_seq_one_letter_code
_entity_poly.pdbx_strand_id
1 'polypeptide(L)'
;MCGYFSRLALFMALCSVPLWVQAFCFDAAAAKYHVSPLLIKSMAIGESNLDPHATNDNRDKKTGKIKSTDYGLMMVNSTHIPRLVSMGVIRDKNDLLNKPCLNVQIGTWILAKHFQVCGVSWNCLGSYNAGFRPDRHETRERYANRIWKIYQRQTGAQ
;
A
#
# COMPACT_ATOMS: atom_id res chain seq x y z
N MET A 1 54.72 -24.45 -30.14
CA MET A 1 54.44 -24.35 -28.69
C MET A 1 53.94 -22.94 -28.39
N CYS A 2 52.95 -22.86 -27.49
CA CYS A 2 52.38 -21.66 -26.83
C CYS A 2 51.54 -20.69 -27.67
N GLY A 3 50.23 -20.95 -27.76
CA GLY A 3 49.21 -19.98 -28.12
C GLY A 3 48.29 -19.72 -26.93
N TYR A 4 48.25 -18.48 -26.47
CA TYR A 4 47.44 -17.99 -25.36
C TYR A 4 45.94 -18.12 -25.67
N PHE A 5 45.19 -18.89 -24.88
CA PHE A 5 43.73 -18.80 -24.85
C PHE A 5 43.30 -17.98 -23.64
N SER A 6 42.95 -16.73 -23.93
CA SER A 6 42.34 -15.76 -23.04
C SER A 6 41.07 -16.34 -22.42
N ARG A 7 40.97 -16.32 -21.09
CA ARG A 7 39.75 -16.75 -20.37
C ARG A 7 38.66 -15.72 -20.65
N LEU A 8 37.66 -16.08 -21.45
CA LEU A 8 36.41 -15.33 -21.54
C LEU A 8 35.76 -15.30 -20.14
N ALA A 9 35.75 -14.13 -19.52
CA ALA A 9 34.93 -13.88 -18.35
C ALA A 9 33.46 -13.86 -18.77
N LEU A 10 32.72 -14.87 -18.33
CA LEU A 10 31.27 -14.92 -18.49
C LEU A 10 30.65 -13.88 -17.54
N PHE A 11 30.25 -12.73 -18.09
CA PHE A 11 29.46 -11.73 -17.37
C PHE A 11 28.13 -12.35 -16.94
N MET A 12 27.99 -12.63 -15.65
CA MET A 12 26.72 -13.03 -15.04
C MET A 12 25.82 -11.79 -15.00
N ALA A 13 24.86 -11.72 -15.94
CA ALA A 13 23.87 -10.66 -15.98
C ALA A 13 23.01 -10.70 -14.70
N LEU A 14 23.20 -9.73 -13.81
CA LEU A 14 22.30 -9.48 -12.69
C LEU A 14 20.91 -9.16 -13.27
N CYS A 15 19.97 -10.09 -13.11
CA CYS A 15 18.56 -9.83 -13.33
C CYS A 15 18.06 -8.86 -12.25
N SER A 16 18.10 -7.56 -12.54
CA SER A 16 17.39 -6.53 -11.79
C SER A 16 15.88 -6.75 -11.99
N VAL A 17 15.23 -7.49 -11.09
CA VAL A 17 13.76 -7.56 -11.02
C VAL A 17 13.17 -6.16 -10.75
N PRO A 18 12.01 -5.79 -11.32
CA PRO A 18 11.89 -4.54 -12.08
C PRO A 18 10.86 -3.56 -11.49
N LEU A 19 11.13 -2.26 -11.63
CA LEU A 19 10.19 -1.16 -11.34
C LEU A 19 8.84 -1.30 -12.10
N TRP A 20 8.86 -2.02 -13.23
CA TRP A 20 7.71 -2.28 -14.10
C TRP A 20 6.57 -3.04 -13.41
N VAL A 21 6.91 -3.96 -12.49
CA VAL A 21 5.90 -4.74 -11.75
C VAL A 21 5.14 -3.85 -10.76
N GLN A 22 5.80 -2.85 -10.16
CA GLN A 22 5.14 -1.95 -9.22
C GLN A 22 4.13 -1.03 -9.92
N ALA A 23 4.50 -0.46 -11.07
CA ALA A 23 3.60 0.39 -11.86
C ALA A 23 2.32 -0.36 -12.28
N PHE A 24 2.48 -1.57 -12.81
CA PHE A 24 1.36 -2.42 -13.24
C PHE A 24 0.34 -2.66 -12.11
N CYS A 25 0.79 -2.83 -10.88
CA CYS A 25 -0.10 -3.15 -9.77
C CYS A 25 -0.98 -1.96 -9.33
N PHE A 26 -0.46 -0.74 -9.39
CA PHE A 26 -1.26 0.46 -9.13
C PHE A 26 -2.29 0.69 -10.24
N ASP A 27 -1.91 0.51 -11.50
CA ASP A 27 -2.82 0.66 -12.65
C ASP A 27 -3.92 -0.40 -12.64
N ALA A 28 -3.58 -1.65 -12.32
CA ALA A 28 -4.56 -2.73 -12.20
C ALA A 28 -5.57 -2.47 -11.06
N ALA A 29 -5.12 -1.95 -9.92
CA ALA A 29 -6.01 -1.61 -8.80
C ALA A 29 -6.88 -0.39 -9.14
N ALA A 30 -6.29 0.60 -9.81
CA ALA A 30 -6.99 1.79 -10.28
C ALA A 30 -8.13 1.44 -11.24
N ALA A 31 -7.85 0.62 -12.25
CA ALA A 31 -8.84 0.18 -13.22
C ALA A 31 -9.99 -0.59 -12.56
N LYS A 32 -9.67 -1.47 -11.59
CA LYS A 32 -10.67 -2.31 -10.91
C LYS A 32 -11.58 -1.55 -9.96
N TYR A 33 -11.06 -0.57 -9.23
CA TYR A 33 -11.78 0.12 -8.16
C TYR A 33 -12.12 1.58 -8.47
N HIS A 34 -11.83 2.04 -9.69
CA HIS A 34 -12.10 3.40 -10.16
C HIS A 34 -11.47 4.49 -9.27
N VAL A 35 -10.21 4.26 -8.85
CA VAL A 35 -9.40 5.22 -8.08
C VAL A 35 -8.18 5.59 -8.91
N SER A 36 -7.74 6.85 -8.90
CA SER A 36 -6.53 7.27 -9.65
C SER A 36 -5.31 6.42 -9.27
N PRO A 37 -4.54 5.88 -10.23
CA PRO A 37 -3.33 5.10 -9.94
C PRO A 37 -2.29 5.92 -9.19
N LEU A 38 -2.19 7.22 -9.52
CA LEU A 38 -1.30 8.15 -8.87
C LEU A 38 -1.69 8.40 -7.41
N LEU A 39 -2.99 8.44 -7.12
CA LEU A 39 -3.48 8.55 -5.74
C LEU A 39 -3.15 7.28 -4.93
N ILE A 40 -3.37 6.10 -5.50
CA ILE A 40 -3.05 4.83 -4.82
C ILE A 40 -1.54 4.76 -4.52
N LYS A 41 -0.69 5.12 -5.49
CA LYS A 41 0.76 5.20 -5.28
C LYS A 41 1.13 6.23 -4.21
N SER A 42 0.47 7.40 -4.18
CA SER A 42 0.68 8.43 -3.15
C SER A 42 0.34 7.91 -1.75
N MET A 43 -0.75 7.14 -1.63
CA MET A 43 -1.11 6.48 -0.38
C MET A 43 -0.05 5.46 0.02
N ALA A 44 0.36 4.57 -0.89
CA ALA A 44 1.39 3.57 -0.58
C ALA A 44 2.73 4.20 -0.12
N ILE A 45 3.13 5.33 -0.72
CA ILE A 45 4.27 6.12 -0.23
C ILE A 45 4.00 6.67 1.19
N GLY A 46 2.82 7.24 1.43
CA GLY A 46 2.48 7.81 2.73
C GLY A 46 2.25 6.79 3.85
N GLU A 47 1.94 5.55 3.50
CA GLU A 47 1.69 4.44 4.41
C GLU A 47 2.97 3.68 4.78
N SER A 48 3.78 3.33 3.79
CA SER A 48 4.93 2.42 3.97
C SER A 48 6.21 2.90 3.30
N ASN A 49 6.21 4.06 2.66
CA ASN A 49 7.30 4.48 1.76
C ASN A 49 7.61 3.43 0.67
N LEU A 50 6.58 2.74 0.18
CA LEU A 50 6.68 1.63 -0.78
C LEU A 50 7.45 0.40 -0.28
N ASP A 51 7.55 0.21 1.04
CA ASP A 51 8.11 -1.00 1.64
C ASP A 51 7.04 -2.12 1.72
N PRO A 52 7.17 -3.21 0.95
CA PRO A 52 6.21 -4.32 0.98
C PRO A 52 6.26 -5.13 2.26
N HIS A 53 7.31 -4.98 3.08
CA HIS A 53 7.50 -5.69 4.34
C HIS A 53 7.21 -4.82 5.57
N ALA A 54 6.71 -3.60 5.37
CA ALA A 54 6.34 -2.71 6.46
C ALA A 54 5.30 -3.34 7.40
N THR A 55 5.52 -3.19 8.70
CA THR A 55 4.56 -3.60 9.73
C THR A 55 4.49 -2.56 10.85
N ASN A 56 3.31 -2.35 11.41
CA ASN A 56 3.11 -1.44 12.55
C ASN A 56 2.11 -2.01 13.56
N ASP A 57 2.51 -2.11 14.83
CA ASP A 57 1.63 -2.56 15.90
C ASP A 57 0.85 -1.38 16.50
N ASN A 58 -0.47 -1.43 16.38
CA ASN A 58 -1.37 -0.50 17.03
C ASN A 58 -1.63 -0.94 18.47
N ARG A 59 -1.13 -0.16 19.44
CA ARG A 59 -1.21 -0.50 20.87
C ARG A 59 -2.28 0.32 21.58
N ASP A 60 -2.90 -0.30 22.58
CA ASP A 60 -3.77 0.40 23.52
C ASP A 60 -2.93 1.35 24.38
N LYS A 61 -3.31 2.63 24.44
CA LYS A 61 -2.53 3.66 25.13
C LYS A 61 -2.45 3.46 26.65
N LYS A 62 -3.43 2.77 27.25
CA LYS A 62 -3.48 2.58 28.71
C LYS A 62 -2.75 1.31 29.13
N THR A 63 -2.93 0.24 28.36
CA THR A 63 -2.43 -1.10 28.73
C THR A 63 -1.17 -1.52 27.99
N GLY A 64 -0.78 -0.82 26.91
CA GLY A 64 0.37 -1.17 26.06
C GLY A 64 0.17 -2.42 25.19
N LYS A 65 -0.97 -3.12 25.35
CA LYS A 65 -1.29 -4.34 24.61
C LYS A 65 -1.52 -4.04 23.13
N ILE A 66 -1.02 -4.92 22.26
CA ILE A 66 -1.29 -4.86 20.82
C ILE A 66 -2.78 -5.11 20.59
N LYS A 67 -3.45 -4.19 19.89
CA LYS A 67 -4.86 -4.30 19.49
C LYS A 67 -5.03 -4.78 18.06
N SER A 68 -4.15 -4.34 17.18
CA SER A 68 -4.10 -4.75 15.77
C SER A 68 -2.70 -4.47 15.21
N THR A 69 -2.42 -4.99 14.04
CA THR A 69 -1.15 -4.76 13.32
C THR A 69 -1.46 -4.45 11.87
N ASP A 70 -0.77 -3.48 11.30
CA ASP A 70 -0.86 -3.09 9.89
C ASP A 70 0.23 -3.77 9.08
N TYR A 71 -0.05 -4.12 7.81
CA TYR A 71 0.88 -4.89 6.96
C TYR A 71 1.03 -4.32 5.55
N GLY A 72 2.28 -4.27 5.08
CA GLY A 72 2.70 -4.08 3.69
C GLY A 72 2.44 -2.70 3.10
N LEU A 73 2.45 -2.63 1.77
CA LEU A 73 2.47 -1.37 1.00
C LEU A 73 1.38 -0.37 1.40
N MET A 74 0.16 -0.85 1.61
CA MET A 74 -1.01 -0.05 1.94
C MET A 74 -1.38 -0.12 3.42
N MET A 75 -0.52 -0.70 4.26
CA MET A 75 -0.70 -0.83 5.72
C MET A 75 -2.08 -1.40 6.08
N VAL A 76 -2.44 -2.52 5.45
CA VAL A 76 -3.73 -3.19 5.66
C VAL A 76 -3.80 -3.71 7.09
N ASN A 77 -4.77 -3.22 7.85
CA ASN A 77 -4.94 -3.56 9.27
C ASN A 77 -5.44 -4.99 9.47
N SER A 78 -4.96 -5.65 10.53
CA SER A 78 -5.29 -7.03 10.88
C SER A 78 -6.78 -7.28 11.11
N THR A 79 -7.56 -6.25 11.42
CA THR A 79 -9.03 -6.37 11.58
C THR A 79 -9.75 -6.78 10.30
N HIS A 80 -9.15 -6.58 9.11
CA HIS A 80 -9.71 -7.03 7.84
C HIS A 80 -9.44 -8.52 7.55
N ILE A 81 -8.44 -9.13 8.19
CA ILE A 81 -7.94 -10.47 7.86
C ILE A 81 -9.04 -11.55 7.95
N PRO A 82 -9.86 -11.63 9.01
CA PRO A 82 -10.91 -12.66 9.06
C PRO A 82 -11.87 -12.61 7.88
N ARG A 83 -12.22 -11.39 7.43
CA ARG A 83 -13.08 -11.21 6.25
C ARG A 83 -12.35 -11.57 4.96
N LEU A 84 -11.08 -11.19 4.82
CA LEU A 84 -10.29 -11.52 3.62
C LEU A 84 -10.07 -13.03 3.48
N VAL A 85 -9.87 -13.74 4.59
CA VAL A 85 -9.75 -15.21 4.63
C VAL A 85 -11.07 -15.88 4.26
N SER A 86 -12.19 -15.46 4.87
CA SER A 86 -13.51 -16.03 4.55
C SER A 86 -13.93 -15.79 3.09
N MET A 87 -13.45 -14.71 2.45
CA MET A 87 -13.65 -14.44 1.03
C MET A 87 -12.67 -15.22 0.11
N GLY A 88 -11.70 -15.96 0.66
CA GLY A 88 -10.67 -16.64 -0.12
C GLY A 88 -9.65 -15.71 -0.79
N VAL A 89 -9.58 -14.44 -0.37
CA VAL A 89 -8.67 -13.44 -0.96
C VAL A 89 -7.23 -13.64 -0.47
N ILE A 90 -7.06 -14.01 0.80
CA ILE A 90 -5.78 -14.37 1.41
C ILE A 90 -5.92 -15.67 2.19
N ARG A 91 -4.82 -16.39 2.39
CA ARG A 91 -4.77 -17.54 3.30
C ARG A 91 -4.55 -17.13 4.75
N ASP A 92 -3.60 -16.23 4.96
CA ASP A 92 -3.25 -15.67 6.26
C ASP A 92 -2.59 -14.29 6.09
N LYS A 93 -2.15 -13.69 7.20
CA LYS A 93 -1.53 -12.35 7.22
C LYS A 93 -0.26 -12.24 6.36
N ASN A 94 0.48 -13.32 6.17
CA ASN A 94 1.75 -13.30 5.42
C ASN A 94 1.51 -13.03 3.94
N ASP A 95 0.34 -13.37 3.40
CA ASP A 95 -0.02 -12.98 2.03
C ASP A 95 -0.02 -11.45 1.85
N LEU A 96 -0.30 -10.67 2.91
CA LEU A 96 -0.22 -9.20 2.87
C LEU A 96 1.21 -8.66 2.74
N LEU A 97 2.22 -9.47 3.09
CA LEU A 97 3.65 -9.10 3.03
C LEU A 97 4.33 -9.73 1.80
N ASN A 98 3.96 -10.97 1.47
CA ASN A 98 4.61 -11.74 0.40
C ASN A 98 3.98 -11.49 -0.98
N LYS A 99 2.78 -10.88 -1.04
CA LYS A 99 2.07 -10.56 -2.28
C LYS A 99 1.78 -9.05 -2.33
N PRO A 100 2.79 -8.21 -2.61
CA PRO A 100 2.64 -6.75 -2.55
C PRO A 100 1.53 -6.20 -3.45
N CYS A 101 1.37 -6.73 -4.65
CA CYS A 101 0.30 -6.32 -5.55
C CYS A 101 -1.09 -6.68 -5.01
N LEU A 102 -1.23 -7.81 -4.32
CA LEU A 102 -2.46 -8.17 -3.63
C LEU A 102 -2.72 -7.21 -2.46
N ASN A 103 -1.69 -6.81 -1.72
CA ASN A 103 -1.80 -5.80 -0.68
C ASN A 103 -2.33 -4.45 -1.23
N VAL A 104 -1.78 -3.99 -2.37
CA VAL A 104 -2.29 -2.79 -3.08
C VAL A 104 -3.76 -2.96 -3.44
N GLN A 105 -4.12 -4.09 -4.07
CA GLN A 105 -5.51 -4.38 -4.45
C GLN A 105 -6.47 -4.38 -3.24
N ILE A 106 -6.04 -4.93 -2.10
CA ILE A 106 -6.85 -4.96 -0.87
C ILE A 106 -6.98 -3.55 -0.27
N GLY A 107 -5.89 -2.78 -0.21
CA GLY A 107 -5.91 -1.40 0.26
C GLY A 107 -6.83 -0.52 -0.59
N THR A 108 -6.74 -0.62 -1.92
CA THR A 108 -7.64 0.12 -2.81
C THR A 108 -9.10 -0.34 -2.68
N TRP A 109 -9.37 -1.63 -2.48
CA TRP A 109 -10.72 -2.13 -2.19
C TRP A 109 -11.30 -1.54 -0.90
N ILE A 110 -10.49 -1.45 0.17
CA ILE A 110 -10.91 -0.84 1.44
C ILE A 110 -11.25 0.64 1.22
N LEU A 111 -10.40 1.39 0.52
CA LEU A 111 -10.65 2.79 0.18
C LEU A 111 -11.92 2.96 -0.65
N ALA A 112 -12.14 2.12 -1.67
CA ALA A 112 -13.34 2.18 -2.50
C ALA A 112 -14.62 1.96 -1.67
N LYS A 113 -14.60 1.04 -0.71
CA LYS A 113 -15.72 0.88 0.23
C LYS A 113 -15.93 2.11 1.11
N HIS A 114 -14.87 2.83 1.47
CA HIS A 114 -15.02 4.08 2.22
C HIS A 114 -15.67 5.16 1.34
N PHE A 115 -15.25 5.29 0.08
CA PHE A 115 -15.88 6.20 -0.87
C PHE A 115 -17.35 5.86 -1.15
N GLN A 116 -17.76 4.60 -1.08
CA GLN A 116 -19.18 4.22 -1.16
C GLN A 116 -20.00 4.75 0.03
N VAL A 117 -19.37 5.00 1.18
CA VAL A 117 -20.06 5.51 2.39
C VAL A 117 -20.14 7.04 2.40
N CYS A 118 -19.04 7.74 2.08
CA CYS A 118 -18.97 9.20 2.20
C CYS A 118 -18.75 9.98 0.90
N GLY A 119 -18.82 9.32 -0.26
CA GLY A 119 -18.52 9.92 -1.55
C GLY A 119 -17.03 10.19 -1.75
N VAL A 120 -16.62 10.53 -2.97
CA VAL A 120 -15.22 10.81 -3.29
C VAL A 120 -14.87 12.22 -2.82
N SER A 121 -14.09 12.33 -1.74
CA SER A 121 -13.57 13.60 -1.22
C SER A 121 -12.27 13.39 -0.44
N TRP A 122 -11.50 14.45 -0.22
CA TRP A 122 -10.29 14.41 0.60
C TRP A 122 -10.57 14.00 2.05
N ASN A 123 -11.63 14.54 2.66
CA ASN A 123 -12.03 14.10 4.00
C ASN A 123 -12.36 12.59 4.04
N CYS A 124 -13.08 12.11 3.02
CA CYS A 124 -13.43 10.70 2.92
C CYS A 124 -12.20 9.82 2.71
N LEU A 125 -11.19 10.27 1.94
CA LEU A 125 -9.90 9.58 1.86
C LEU A 125 -9.23 9.46 3.23
N GLY A 126 -9.33 10.50 4.05
CA GLY A 126 -8.86 10.50 5.45
C GLY A 126 -9.44 9.39 6.33
N SER A 127 -10.64 8.90 5.99
CA SER A 127 -11.26 7.79 6.73
C SER A 127 -10.51 6.47 6.57
N TYR A 128 -9.67 6.31 5.54
CA TYR A 128 -8.81 5.13 5.36
C TYR A 128 -7.94 4.88 6.60
N ASN A 129 -7.36 5.94 7.14
CA ASN A 129 -6.50 5.89 8.33
C ASN A 129 -7.28 6.09 9.63
N ALA A 130 -8.24 7.01 9.67
CA ALA A 130 -8.88 7.44 10.92
C ALA A 130 -10.25 6.81 11.20
N GLY A 131 -10.80 6.07 10.23
CA GLY A 131 -12.16 5.52 10.28
C GLY A 131 -13.28 6.57 10.29
N PHE A 132 -14.50 6.10 10.52
CA PHE A 132 -15.75 6.87 10.40
C PHE A 132 -16.25 7.52 11.69
N ARG A 133 -15.54 7.38 12.81
CA ARG A 133 -16.01 7.94 14.07
C ARG A 133 -16.21 9.47 13.96
N PRO A 134 -17.31 10.05 14.50
CA PRO A 134 -17.60 11.48 14.33
C PRO A 134 -16.50 12.41 14.84
N ASP A 135 -15.83 12.03 15.94
CA ASP A 135 -14.76 12.79 16.59
C ASP A 135 -13.41 12.79 15.81
N ARG A 136 -13.38 12.21 14.61
CA ARG A 136 -12.13 12.02 13.83
C ARG A 136 -11.96 12.94 12.64
N HIS A 137 -12.85 13.93 12.45
CA HIS A 137 -12.80 14.84 11.30
C HIS A 137 -11.40 15.45 11.07
N GLU A 138 -10.81 16.06 12.09
CA GLU A 138 -9.47 16.67 11.96
C GLU A 138 -8.35 15.64 11.70
N THR A 139 -8.50 14.42 12.22
CA THR A 139 -7.54 13.34 11.96
C THR A 139 -7.60 12.91 10.50
N ARG A 140 -8.82 12.82 9.93
CA ARG A 140 -9.04 12.53 8.51
C ARG A 140 -8.42 13.60 7.63
N GLU A 141 -8.68 14.88 7.93
CA GLU A 141 -8.09 16.02 7.21
C GLU A 141 -6.56 16.00 7.27
N ARG A 142 -5.98 15.74 8.44
CA ARG A 142 -4.52 15.66 8.58
C ARG A 142 -3.91 14.58 7.71
N TYR A 143 -4.53 13.40 7.67
CA TYR A 143 -4.10 12.32 6.80
C TYR A 143 -4.25 12.70 5.33
N ALA A 144 -5.41 13.22 4.93
CA ALA A 144 -5.69 13.63 3.56
C ALA A 144 -4.69 14.67 3.06
N ASN A 145 -4.39 15.69 3.86
CA ASN A 145 -3.39 16.71 3.55
C ASN A 145 -1.97 16.14 3.39
N ARG A 146 -1.60 15.12 4.18
CA ARG A 146 -0.32 14.43 4.03
C ARG A 146 -0.24 13.72 2.67
N ILE A 147 -1.29 12.99 2.29
CA ILE A 147 -1.35 12.29 1.01
C ILE A 147 -1.40 13.28 -0.16
N TRP A 148 -2.14 14.38 -0.03
CA TRP A 148 -2.20 15.43 -1.05
C TRP A 148 -0.82 16.01 -1.38
N LYS A 149 0.00 16.31 -0.36
CA LYS A 149 1.38 16.79 -0.57
C LYS A 149 2.24 15.78 -1.33
N ILE A 150 2.07 14.48 -1.08
CA ILE A 150 2.77 13.42 -1.82
C ILE A 150 2.27 13.37 -3.27
N TYR A 151 0.95 13.46 -3.46
CA TYR A 151 0.31 13.47 -4.77
C TYR A 151 0.81 14.62 -5.66
N GLN A 152 0.82 15.84 -5.13
CA GLN A 152 1.29 17.05 -5.83
C GLN A 152 2.75 16.94 -6.30
N ARG A 153 3.63 16.37 -5.46
CA ARG A 153 5.03 16.13 -5.84
C ARG A 153 5.16 15.16 -7.01
N GLN A 154 4.26 14.19 -7.12
CA GLN A 154 4.27 13.24 -8.22
C GLN A 154 3.66 13.80 -9.52
N THR A 155 2.75 14.79 -9.44
CA THR A 155 2.21 15.46 -10.63
C THR A 155 3.08 16.60 -11.15
N GLY A 156 4.12 17.01 -10.41
CA GLY A 156 4.90 18.21 -10.73
C GLY A 156 4.13 19.52 -10.53
N ALA A 157 2.97 19.47 -9.87
CA ALA A 157 2.20 20.65 -9.52
C ALA A 157 2.71 21.16 -8.17
N GLN A 158 3.60 22.15 -8.20
CA GLN A 158 4.05 22.88 -7.02
C GLN A 158 3.22 24.15 -6.85
#